data_AF-A0A7C7LHJ6-F1
#
_entry.id   AF-A0A7C7LHJ6-F1
#
_cell.length_a   1.000
_cell.length_b   1.000
_cell.length_c   1.000
_cell.angle_alpha   90.00
_cell.angle_beta   90.00
_cell.angle_gamma   90.00
#
_symmetry.space_group_name_H-M   'P 1'
#
loop_
_entity.id
_entity.type
_entity.pdbx_description
1 polymer ?
#
loop_
_entity_poly.entity_id
_entity_poly.type
_entity_poly.pdbx_seq_one_letter_code
_entity_poly.pdbx_strand_id
1 'polypeptide(L)' 'MRMRGPIVEYNLNEAAKLLGIPADVLQTKVDNGHLTLYYKTEENDYVFHEASIEENKTLLSYHKSNQSSDTT' A
#
# COMPACT_ATOMS: atom_id res chain seq x y z
N MET A 1 -9.45 25.31 -13.52
CA MET A 1 -8.28 24.43 -13.30
C MET A 1 -8.16 24.21 -11.79
N ARG A 2 -8.62 23.07 -11.25
CA ARG A 2 -8.37 22.76 -9.83
C ARG A 2 -6.89 22.42 -9.73
N MET A 3 -6.11 23.28 -9.08
CA MET A 3 -4.73 22.93 -8.73
C MET A 3 -4.83 21.70 -7.83
N ARG A 4 -4.49 20.52 -8.38
CA ARG A 4 -4.21 19.35 -7.56
C ARG A 4 -3.06 19.80 -6.65
N GLY A 5 -3.25 19.68 -5.34
CA GLY A 5 -2.18 19.94 -4.39
C GLY A 5 -0.93 19.10 -4.74
N PRO A 6 0.24 19.42 -4.17
CA PRO A 6 1.44 18.63 -4.39
C PRO A 6 1.10 17.15 -4.13
N ILE A 7 1.30 16.32 -5.15
CA ILE A 7 1.12 14.87 -5.02
C ILE A 7 2.31 14.41 -4.17
N VAL A 8 2.03 14.03 -2.93
CA VAL A 8 3.03 13.43 -2.05
C VAL A 8 3.09 11.94 -2.36
N GLU A 9 4.31 11.45 -2.57
CA GLU A 9 4.58 10.08 -2.98
C GLU A 9 5.62 9.46 -2.06
N TYR A 10 5.46 8.16 -1.80
CA TYR A 10 6.31 7.39 -0.89
C TYR A 10 6.83 6.16 -1.61
N ASN A 11 8.10 5.86 -1.44
CA ASN A 11 8.64 4.58 -1.89
C ASN A 11 8.11 3.43 -1.02
N LEU A 12 8.34 2.18 -1.45
CA LEU A 12 7.92 0.97 -0.72
C LEU A 12 8.30 0.99 0.77
N ASN A 13 9.53 1.41 1.10
CA ASN A 13 10.00 1.42 2.49
C ASN A 13 9.31 2.48 3.35
N GLU A 14 9.05 3.66 2.78
CA GLU A 14 8.32 4.74 3.45
C GLU A 14 6.85 4.38 3.63
N ALA A 15 6.21 3.87 2.58
CA ALA A 15 4.83 3.40 2.62
C ALA A 15 4.66 2.28 3.66
N ALA A 16 5.59 1.33 3.72
CA ALA A 16 5.57 0.25 4.71
C ALA A 16 5.61 0.79 6.16
N LYS A 17 6.47 1.78 6.42
CA LYS A 17 6.53 2.46 7.73
C LYS A 17 5.22 3.15 8.09
N LEU A 18 4.62 3.87 7.14
CA LEU A 18 3.33 4.56 7.35
C LEU A 18 2.18 3.59 7.59
N LEU A 19 2.20 2.45 6.91
CA LEU A 19 1.21 1.38 7.05
C LEU A 19 1.46 0.49 8.29
N GLY A 20 2.61 0.65 8.96
CA GLY A 20 2.98 -0.13 10.13
C GLY A 20 3.17 -1.62 9.82
N ILE A 21 3.64 -1.95 8.62
CA ILE A 21 3.94 -3.32 8.20
C ILE A 21 5.36 -3.43 7.63
N PRO A 22 5.97 -4.62 7.63
CA PRO A 22 7.24 -4.86 6.95
C PRO A 22 7.16 -4.60 5.42
N ALA A 23 8.25 -4.13 4.82
CA ALA A 23 8.29 -3.76 3.40
C ALA A 23 8.15 -4.97 2.45
N ASP A 24 8.67 -6.12 2.82
CA ASP A 24 8.50 -7.42 2.15
C ASP A 24 7.02 -7.88 2.18
N VAL A 25 6.34 -7.67 3.31
CA VAL A 25 4.89 -7.92 3.42
C VAL A 25 4.12 -6.97 2.52
N LEU A 26 4.48 -5.69 2.50
CA LEU A 26 3.87 -4.71 1.60
C LEU A 26 4.07 -5.11 0.13
N GLN A 27 5.29 -5.48 -0.26
CA GLN A 27 5.62 -5.94 -1.60
C GLN A 27 4.77 -7.15 -2.02
N THR A 28 4.63 -8.14 -1.14
CA THR A 28 3.78 -9.30 -1.40
C THR A 28 2.31 -8.90 -1.62
N LYS A 29 1.80 -7.86 -0.93
CA LYS A 29 0.43 -7.37 -1.10
C LYS A 29 0.26 -6.61 -2.42
N VAL A 30 1.28 -5.87 -2.84
CA VAL A 30 1.36 -5.25 -4.16
C VAL A 30 1.31 -6.32 -5.25
N ASP A 31 2.19 -7.31 -5.16
CA ASP A 31 2.33 -8.37 -6.16
C ASP A 31 1.06 -9.23 -6.29
N ASN A 32 0.32 -9.39 -5.19
CA ASN A 32 -1.00 -10.04 -5.19
C ASN A 32 -2.16 -9.14 -5.65
N GLY A 33 -1.90 -7.88 -5.99
CA GLY A 33 -2.93 -6.94 -6.45
C GLY A 33 -3.91 -6.48 -5.37
N HIS A 34 -3.54 -6.56 -4.09
CA HIS A 34 -4.42 -6.20 -2.96
C HIS A 34 -4.44 -4.70 -2.63
N LEU A 35 -3.64 -3.90 -3.33
CA LEU A 35 -3.48 -2.46 -3.06
C LEU A 35 -3.89 -1.63 -4.27
N THR A 36 -4.28 -0.39 -4.03
CA THR A 36 -4.69 0.57 -5.06
C THR A 36 -3.73 1.75 -5.12
N LEU A 37 -3.78 2.47 -6.25
CA LEU A 37 -3.15 3.79 -6.41
C LEU A 37 -1.63 3.82 -6.11
N TYR A 38 -0.93 2.83 -6.64
CA TYR A 38 0.53 2.80 -6.74
C TYR A 38 0.94 2.69 -8.21
N TYR A 39 2.18 3.07 -8.52
CA TYR A 39 2.79 2.79 -9.81
C TYR A 39 4.20 2.22 -9.63
N LYS A 40 4.72 1.64 -10.71
CA LYS A 40 6.03 1.03 -10.74
C LYS A 40 6.98 1.92 -11.55
N THR A 41 8.14 2.24 -11.00
CA THR A 41 9.18 2.99 -11.72
C THR A 41 9.94 2.08 -12.67
N GLU A 42 10.76 2.68 -13.54
CA GLU A 42 11.63 1.94 -14.47
C GLU A 42 12.65 1.04 -13.74
N GLU A 43 12.97 1.35 -12.48
CA GLU A 43 13.88 0.58 -11.63
C GLU A 43 13.20 -0.59 -10.90
N ASN A 44 11.94 -0.88 -11.24
CA ASN A 44 11.04 -1.81 -10.55
C ASN A 44 10.66 -1.40 -9.12
N ASP A 45 10.86 -0.14 -8.73
CA ASP A 45 10.44 0.34 -7.41
C ASP A 45 8.95 0.69 -7.39
N TYR A 46 8.29 0.34 -6.29
CA TYR A 46 6.89 0.68 -6.05
C TYR A 46 6.79 2.05 -5.38
N VAL A 47 5.97 2.92 -5.97
CA VAL A 47 5.68 4.27 -5.46
C VAL A 47 4.20 4.39 -5.17
N PHE A 48 3.89 4.87 -3.97
CA PHE A 48 2.54 5.00 -3.42
C PHE A 48 2.17 6.47 -3.25
N HIS A 49 0.98 6.85 -3.69
CA HIS A 49 0.46 8.19 -3.40
C HIS A 49 0.01 8.30 -1.95
N GLU A 50 0.16 9.45 -1.31
CA GLU A 50 -0.33 9.68 0.06
C GLU A 50 -1.82 9.35 0.23
N ALA A 51 -2.64 9.74 -0.75
CA ALA A 51 -4.06 9.41 -0.77
C ALA A 51 -4.33 7.89 -0.76
N SER A 52 -3.42 7.08 -1.31
CA SER A 52 -3.52 5.62 -1.29
C SER A 52 -3.14 5.01 0.05
N ILE A 53 -2.36 5.68 0.87
CA ILE A 53 -1.86 5.13 2.14
C ILE A 53 -3.02 4.89 3.11
N GLU A 54 -3.95 5.83 3.25
CA GLU A 54 -5.12 5.65 4.12
C GLU A 54 -6.08 4.56 3.61
N GLU A 55 -6.29 4.51 2.29
CA GLU A 55 -7.13 3.48 1.65
C GLU A 55 -6.50 2.08 1.83
N ASN A 56 -5.21 1.95 1.53
CA ASN A 56 -4.44 0.72 1.69
C ASN A 56 -4.39 0.26 3.16
N LYS A 57 -4.33 1.19 4.13
CA LYS A 57 -4.41 0.87 5.56
C LYS A 57 -5.74 0.22 5.93
N THR A 58 -6.83 0.69 5.32
CA THR A 58 -8.18 0.13 5.51
C THR A 58 -8.26 -1.27 4.90
N LEU A 59 -7.81 -1.44 3.65
CA LEU A 59 -7.77 -2.73 2.96
C LEU A 59 -6.92 -3.77 3.71
N LEU A 60 -5.75 -3.39 4.20
CA LEU A 60 -4.87 -4.26 4.99
C LEU A 60 -5.51 -4.67 6.32
N SER A 61 -6.31 -3.80 6.94
CA SER A 61 -7.04 -4.12 8.17
C SER A 61 -8.17 -5.12 7.93
N TYR A 62 -8.89 -5.02 6.81
CA TYR A 62 -9.90 -6.01 6.42
C TYR A 62 -9.28 -7.38 6.11
N HIS A 63 -8.14 -7.42 5.43
CA HIS A 63 -7.45 -8.69 5.15
C HIS A 63 -6.88 -9.37 6.41
N LYS A 64 -6.52 -8.62 7.46
CA LYS A 64 -6.18 -9.21 8.76
C LYS A 64 -7.38 -9.89 9.42
N SER A 65 -8.59 -9.35 9.26
CA SER A 65 -9.80 -9.93 9.85
C SER A 65 -10.29 -11.18 9.11
N ASN A 66 -9.94 -11.34 7.83
CA ASN A 66 -10.36 -12.50 7.02
C ASN A 66 -9.37 -13.69 7.08
N GLN A 67 -8.25 -13.57 7.80
CA GLN A 67 -7.34 -14.70 8.07
C GLN A 67 -7.57 -15.38 9.42
N SER A 68 -8.55 -14.95 10.23
CA SER A 68 -8.85 -15.53 11.55
C SER A 68 -10.08 -16.45 11.56
N SER A 69 -10.39 -17.13 10.46
CA SER A 69 -11.48 -18.10 10.41
C SER A 69 -11.15 -19.28 9.48
N ASP A 70 -10.02 -19.94 9.72
CA ASP A 70 -9.91 -21.35 9.37
C ASP A 70 -8.88 -22.07 10.26
N THR A 71 -9.35 -22.47 11.44
CA THR A 71 -8.76 -23.60 12.18
C THR A 71 -9.93 -24.50 12.51
N THR A 72 -10.17 -25.45 11.62
CA THR A 72 -10.97 -26.66 11.88
C THR A 72 -10.17 -27.61 12.76
#